data_AF-M7Z0A3-F1
#
_entry.id   AF-M7Z0A3-F1
#
_cell.length_a   1.000
_cell.length_b   1.000
_cell.length_c   1.000
_cell.angle_alpha   90.00
_cell.angle_beta   90.00
_cell.angle_gamma   90.00
#
_symmetry.space_group_name_H-M   'P 1'
#
loop_
_entity.id
_entity.type
_entity.pdbx_description
1 polymer ?
#
loop_
_entity_poly.entity_id
_entity_poly.type
_entity_poly.pdbx_seq_one_letter_code
_entity_poly.pdbx_strand_id
1 'polypeptide(L)'
;METSEAEKEMREWCVALPKVELHAHLNGSVRNSTLLELAKELGDKGVIVFEDVKDVIMKRLKSVEDVDVVLFDSNLRNDETPMSDLSGDTKRKKIYVRLLLSIDRRETTSAALDTVNLAMEMKDQGVIGIDLSGNPVVGEWETYLPALEHAKELGIPTTIHCGEMKLELSEQQVPNRKEIQAMLDFCPQRLADLYNAKHPLSICTDDSGLFSTSLSNEYYLVASTFGLSKTELFRLAQGAVEFVFADDKVKKSLRAVFERAAAETLAS
;
A
#
# COMPACT_ATOMS: atom_id res chain seq x y z
N MET A 1 24.09 19.41 -0.51
CA MET A 1 25.07 18.32 -0.33
C MET A 1 24.84 17.35 -1.47
N GLU A 2 25.85 17.04 -2.27
CA GLU A 2 25.73 16.03 -3.32
C GLU A 2 25.48 14.65 -2.67
N THR A 3 24.44 13.95 -3.12
CA THR A 3 24.16 12.56 -2.75
C THR A 3 25.33 11.67 -3.16
N SER A 4 25.79 10.80 -2.26
CA SER A 4 26.92 9.90 -2.53
C SER A 4 26.62 8.92 -3.67
N GLU A 5 27.65 8.43 -4.36
CA GLU A 5 27.48 7.44 -5.44
C GLU A 5 26.81 6.15 -4.94
N ALA A 6 27.16 5.71 -3.72
CA ALA A 6 26.54 4.55 -3.08
C ALA A 6 25.05 4.76 -2.78
N GLU A 7 24.63 5.99 -2.45
CA GLU A 7 23.22 6.32 -2.27
C GLU A 7 22.45 6.21 -3.59
N LYS A 8 23.00 6.75 -4.68
CA LYS A 8 22.38 6.66 -6.01
C LYS A 8 22.23 5.21 -6.45
N GLU A 9 23.29 4.42 -6.31
CA GLU A 9 23.28 3.00 -6.65
C GLU A 9 22.21 2.22 -5.87
N MET A 10 22.06 2.50 -4.56
CA MET A 10 21.02 1.85 -3.75
C MET A 10 19.61 2.26 -4.20
N ARG A 11 19.39 3.53 -4.53
CA ARG A 11 18.10 4.01 -5.04
C ARG A 11 17.72 3.36 -6.36
N GLU A 12 18.65 3.32 -7.32
CA GLU A 12 18.45 2.66 -8.62
C GLU A 12 18.17 1.16 -8.44
N TRP A 13 18.88 0.51 -7.53
CA TRP A 13 18.62 -0.90 -7.19
C TRP A 13 17.22 -1.10 -6.58
N CYS A 14 16.79 -0.22 -5.67
CA CYS A 14 15.44 -0.26 -5.09
C CYS A 14 14.35 -0.03 -6.14
N VAL A 15 14.61 0.74 -7.21
CA VAL A 15 13.70 0.88 -8.36
C VAL A 15 13.59 -0.43 -9.14
N ALA A 16 14.70 -1.10 -9.42
CA ALA A 16 14.74 -2.35 -10.19
C ALA A 16 14.16 -3.57 -9.44
N LEU A 17 14.21 -3.57 -8.10
CA LEU A 17 13.73 -4.67 -7.25
C LEU A 17 12.24 -5.01 -7.53
N PRO A 18 11.87 -6.28 -7.79
CA PRO A 18 10.47 -6.70 -7.78
C PRO A 18 9.88 -6.51 -6.38
N LYS A 19 8.68 -5.94 -6.28
CA LYS A 19 8.03 -5.60 -5.00
C LYS A 19 6.56 -6.00 -5.01
N VAL A 20 6.01 -6.25 -3.83
CA VAL A 20 4.58 -6.46 -3.58
C VAL A 20 4.10 -5.33 -2.70
N GLU A 21 3.06 -4.62 -3.13
CA GLU A 21 2.36 -3.60 -2.34
C GLU A 21 1.09 -4.25 -1.77
N LEU A 22 0.94 -4.19 -0.44
CA LEU A 22 -0.18 -4.81 0.28
C LEU A 22 -1.04 -3.77 0.99
N HIS A 23 -0.58 -2.52 1.08
CA HIS A 23 -1.26 -1.45 1.78
C HIS A 23 -1.05 -0.13 1.03
N ALA A 24 -1.96 0.15 0.11
CA ALA A 24 -2.00 1.40 -0.63
C ALA A 24 -3.45 1.85 -0.81
N HIS A 25 -3.79 3.03 -0.27
CA HIS A 25 -5.13 3.60 -0.42
C HIS A 25 -5.27 4.25 -1.78
N LEU A 26 -6.35 3.91 -2.50
CA LEU A 26 -6.57 4.39 -3.86
C LEU A 26 -6.61 5.92 -3.94
N ASN A 27 -7.40 6.56 -3.06
CA ASN A 27 -7.53 8.01 -3.01
C ASN A 27 -6.26 8.70 -2.50
N GLY A 28 -5.51 8.04 -1.61
CA GLY A 28 -4.21 8.50 -1.13
C GLY A 28 -3.09 8.43 -2.16
N SER A 29 -3.31 7.69 -3.26
CA SER A 29 -2.31 7.42 -4.31
C SER A 29 -2.59 8.17 -5.62
N VAL A 30 -3.51 9.14 -5.61
CA VAL A 30 -3.82 9.95 -6.80
C VAL A 30 -2.66 10.90 -7.11
N ARG A 31 -2.30 11.01 -8.39
CA ARG A 31 -1.25 11.92 -8.86
C ARG A 31 -1.64 13.37 -8.61
N ASN A 32 -0.67 14.20 -8.22
CA ASN A 32 -0.87 15.64 -8.06
C ASN A 32 -1.41 16.32 -9.33
N SER A 33 -0.94 15.92 -10.52
CA SER A 33 -1.46 16.44 -11.79
C SER A 33 -2.94 16.11 -12.01
N THR A 34 -3.36 14.89 -11.67
CA THR A 34 -4.76 14.47 -11.74
C THR A 34 -5.62 15.20 -10.70
N LEU A 35 -5.12 15.41 -9.47
CA LEU A 35 -5.82 16.23 -8.48
C LEU A 35 -6.02 17.67 -8.97
N LEU A 36 -5.02 18.26 -9.64
CA LEU A 36 -5.13 19.61 -10.22
C LEU A 36 -6.14 19.67 -11.36
N GLU A 37 -6.16 18.66 -12.23
CA GLU A 37 -7.13 18.53 -13.31
C GLU A 37 -8.57 18.45 -12.77
N LEU A 38 -8.82 17.57 -11.80
CA LEU A 38 -10.13 17.42 -11.16
C LEU A 38 -10.55 18.69 -10.40
N ALA A 39 -9.62 19.32 -9.67
CA ALA A 39 -9.90 20.56 -8.96
C ALA A 39 -10.25 21.70 -9.93
N LYS A 40 -9.58 21.76 -11.08
CA LYS A 40 -9.90 22.74 -12.11
C LYS A 40 -11.31 22.52 -12.67
N GLU A 41 -11.67 21.29 -13.01
CA GLU A 41 -13.02 20.98 -13.49
C GLU A 41 -14.12 21.33 -12.48
N LEU A 42 -13.88 21.07 -11.19
CA LEU A 42 -14.82 21.43 -10.13
C LEU A 42 -14.89 22.95 -9.90
N GLY A 43 -13.76 23.65 -10.06
CA GLY A 43 -13.69 25.11 -10.05
C GLY A 43 -14.48 25.73 -11.18
N ASP A 44 -14.35 25.19 -12.41
CA ASP A 44 -15.09 25.63 -13.58
C ASP A 44 -16.61 25.40 -13.42
N LYS A 45 -17.01 24.37 -12.66
CA LYS A 45 -18.41 24.09 -12.28
C LYS A 45 -18.91 24.92 -11.10
N GLY A 46 -18.05 25.74 -10.49
CA GLY A 46 -18.39 26.56 -9.32
C GLY A 46 -18.64 25.76 -8.03
N VAL A 47 -18.20 24.50 -7.97
CA VAL A 47 -18.34 23.63 -6.79
C VAL A 47 -17.31 23.98 -5.73
N ILE A 48 -16.11 24.39 -6.16
CA ILE A 48 -15.00 24.81 -5.29
C ILE A 48 -14.37 26.10 -5.82
N VAL A 49 -13.55 26.74 -4.97
CA VAL A 49 -12.64 27.80 -5.40
C VAL A 49 -11.30 27.16 -5.75
N PHE A 50 -10.95 27.12 -7.04
CA PHE A 50 -9.76 26.38 -7.52
C PHE A 50 -8.46 26.86 -6.88
N GLU A 51 -8.26 28.16 -6.72
CA GLU A 51 -7.01 28.71 -6.17
C GLU A 51 -6.78 28.30 -4.70
N ASP A 52 -7.85 28.11 -3.91
CA ASP A 52 -7.75 27.65 -2.52
C ASP A 52 -7.19 26.21 -2.44
N VAL A 53 -7.56 25.36 -3.39
CA VAL A 53 -7.16 23.94 -3.42
C VAL A 53 -5.81 23.75 -4.12
N LYS A 54 -5.56 24.53 -5.18
CA LYS A 54 -4.33 24.49 -5.97
C LYS A 54 -3.10 24.73 -5.09
N ASP A 55 -3.14 25.69 -4.18
CA ASP A 55 -2.00 25.99 -3.30
C ASP A 55 -1.69 24.83 -2.34
N VAL A 56 -2.71 24.10 -1.88
CA VAL A 56 -2.54 22.91 -1.03
C VAL A 56 -1.90 21.77 -1.82
N ILE A 57 -2.34 21.53 -3.05
CA ILE A 57 -1.78 20.49 -3.92
C ILE A 57 -0.33 20.86 -4.33
N MET A 58 -0.09 22.13 -4.69
CA MET A 58 1.22 22.61 -5.15
C MET A 58 2.26 22.76 -4.05
N LYS A 59 1.87 23.05 -2.79
CA LYS A 59 2.81 23.01 -1.66
C LYS A 59 3.41 21.63 -1.45
N ARG A 60 2.66 20.55 -1.78
CA ARG A 60 3.14 19.16 -1.70
C ARG A 60 3.99 18.74 -2.91
N LEU A 61 3.83 19.39 -4.06
CA LEU A 61 4.69 19.16 -5.24
C LEU A 61 6.15 19.58 -5.03
N LYS A 62 6.42 20.56 -4.14
CA LYS A 62 7.78 21.07 -3.91
C LYS A 62 8.71 20.09 -3.17
N SER A 63 8.22 18.92 -2.76
CA SER A 63 9.00 17.93 -2.00
C SER A 63 9.43 16.68 -2.77
N VAL A 64 8.86 16.36 -3.95
CA VAL A 64 9.16 15.08 -4.63
C VAL A 64 9.05 15.17 -6.16
N GLU A 65 10.07 14.66 -6.85
CA GLU A 65 10.12 14.56 -8.31
C GLU A 65 9.62 13.22 -8.89
N ASP A 66 9.36 12.18 -8.09
CA ASP A 66 8.88 10.89 -8.62
C ASP A 66 7.81 10.22 -7.75
N VAL A 67 6.61 10.05 -8.32
CA VAL A 67 5.60 9.10 -7.85
C VAL A 67 5.60 7.94 -8.84
N ASP A 68 6.31 6.87 -8.50
CA ASP A 68 6.32 5.63 -9.29
C ASP A 68 4.97 4.90 -9.15
N VAL A 69 3.97 5.35 -9.90
CA VAL A 69 2.77 4.55 -10.17
C VAL A 69 2.75 4.24 -11.66
N VAL A 70 3.33 3.10 -12.00
CA VAL A 70 3.32 2.55 -13.36
C VAL A 70 1.96 1.88 -13.58
N LEU A 71 1.07 2.59 -14.27
CA LEU A 71 -0.28 2.12 -14.60
C LEU A 71 -0.26 1.26 -15.87
N PHE A 72 -0.89 0.08 -15.79
CA PHE A 72 -1.11 -0.84 -16.91
C PHE A 72 -2.60 -0.93 -17.21
N ASP A 73 -2.95 -0.84 -18.48
CA ASP A 73 -4.32 -0.97 -18.97
C ASP A 73 -4.75 -2.45 -18.97
N SER A 74 -5.99 -2.71 -18.55
CA SER A 74 -6.60 -4.04 -18.55
C SER A 74 -7.83 -4.11 -19.46
N ASN A 75 -7.74 -3.54 -20.65
CA ASN A 75 -8.63 -3.95 -21.73
C ASN A 75 -8.12 -5.26 -22.37
N LEU A 76 -8.45 -6.38 -21.72
CA LEU A 76 -8.62 -7.67 -22.40
C LEU A 76 -10.04 -8.17 -22.09
N ARG A 77 -11.02 -7.48 -22.68
CA ARG A 77 -12.22 -8.18 -23.17
C ARG A 77 -11.84 -8.78 -24.52
N ASN A 78 -12.13 -10.06 -24.68
CA ASN A 78 -11.99 -10.84 -25.90
C ASN A 78 -12.27 -10.00 -27.16
N ASP A 79 -11.29 -9.87 -28.06
CA ASP A 79 -11.52 -10.14 -29.49
C ASP A 79 -10.23 -10.21 -30.30
N GLU A 80 -10.27 -11.05 -31.33
CA GLU A 80 -9.20 -11.38 -32.26
C GLU A 80 -8.87 -10.21 -33.19
N THR A 81 -7.59 -9.81 -33.29
CA THR A 81 -6.84 -9.52 -34.54
C THR A 81 -5.45 -8.90 -34.25
N PRO A 82 -4.39 -9.26 -35.00
CA PRO A 82 -3.07 -8.64 -34.85
C PRO A 82 -2.89 -7.50 -35.86
N MET A 83 -2.49 -6.31 -35.41
CA MET A 83 -1.95 -5.30 -36.33
C MET A 83 -0.79 -4.48 -35.75
N SER A 84 0.35 -4.71 -36.40
CA SER A 84 1.48 -3.83 -36.70
C SER A 84 2.17 -3.05 -35.57
N ASP A 85 3.31 -3.63 -35.21
CA ASP A 85 4.56 -3.05 -34.75
C ASP A 85 4.89 -1.63 -35.30
N LEU A 86 5.07 -0.67 -34.39
CA LEU A 86 5.83 0.56 -34.61
C LEU A 86 6.52 1.00 -33.28
N SER A 87 7.80 0.63 -33.18
CA SER A 87 8.92 1.40 -32.60
C SER A 87 8.83 1.95 -31.16
N GLY A 88 9.55 1.28 -30.24
CA GLY A 88 9.95 1.79 -28.93
C GLY A 88 10.04 0.68 -27.89
N ASP A 89 11.12 -0.12 -27.92
CA ASP A 89 11.31 -1.32 -27.09
C ASP A 89 11.46 -0.98 -25.59
N THR A 90 10.34 -0.73 -24.93
CA THR A 90 10.17 -0.90 -23.48
C THR A 90 9.10 -1.96 -23.30
N LYS A 91 9.51 -3.23 -23.22
CA LYS A 91 8.59 -4.33 -22.91
C LYS A 91 7.75 -3.98 -21.68
N ARG A 92 6.46 -3.78 -21.90
CA ARG A 92 5.46 -3.39 -20.89
C ARG A 92 5.48 -4.43 -19.75
N LYS A 93 5.89 -4.03 -18.54
CA LYS A 93 6.01 -4.93 -17.38
C LYS A 93 4.60 -5.43 -16.96
N LYS A 94 4.49 -6.63 -16.38
CA LYS A 94 3.20 -7.20 -15.96
C LYS A 94 2.93 -6.90 -14.48
N ILE A 95 1.76 -6.38 -14.14
CA ILE A 95 1.29 -6.21 -12.75
C ILE A 95 0.09 -7.13 -12.47
N TYR A 96 0.00 -7.63 -11.24
CA TYR A 96 -1.20 -8.30 -10.72
C TYR A 96 -1.89 -7.34 -9.75
N VAL A 97 -3.15 -6.99 -10.03
CA VAL A 97 -3.93 -6.07 -9.21
C VAL A 97 -5.14 -6.81 -8.64
N ARG A 98 -5.42 -6.54 -7.36
CA ARG A 98 -6.58 -7.01 -6.63
C ARG A 98 -7.06 -5.89 -5.72
N LEU A 99 -8.33 -5.94 -5.35
CA LEU A 99 -8.99 -4.91 -4.57
C LEU A 99 -9.40 -5.46 -3.21
N LEU A 100 -9.27 -4.62 -2.18
CA LEU A 100 -9.92 -4.79 -0.90
C LEU A 100 -10.98 -3.70 -0.78
N LEU A 101 -12.15 -4.03 -0.24
CA LEU A 101 -13.13 -3.02 0.12
C LEU A 101 -12.93 -2.64 1.59
N SER A 102 -12.72 -1.35 1.83
CA SER A 102 -12.48 -0.82 3.17
C SER A 102 -13.79 -0.44 3.86
N ILE A 103 -13.98 -0.96 5.07
CA ILE A 103 -14.94 -0.45 6.04
C ILE A 103 -14.31 0.80 6.68
N ASP A 104 -14.99 1.94 6.57
CA ASP A 104 -14.56 3.17 7.22
C ASP A 104 -15.06 3.22 8.68
N ARG A 105 -14.16 3.50 9.62
CA ARG A 105 -14.47 3.69 11.05
C ARG A 105 -15.51 4.79 11.36
N ARG A 106 -15.91 5.61 10.39
CA ARG A 106 -17.00 6.59 10.57
C ARG A 106 -18.38 6.01 10.27
N GLU A 107 -18.44 4.81 9.70
CA GLU A 107 -19.68 4.21 9.23
C GLU A 107 -20.38 3.36 10.30
N THR A 108 -21.61 2.93 9.95
CA THR A 108 -22.48 2.13 10.81
C THR A 108 -22.29 0.64 10.56
N THR A 109 -22.77 -0.20 11.48
CA THR A 109 -22.79 -1.66 11.30
C THR A 109 -23.49 -2.11 10.01
N SER A 110 -24.59 -1.45 9.64
CA SER A 110 -25.32 -1.79 8.40
C SER A 110 -24.46 -1.54 7.16
N ALA A 111 -23.80 -0.38 7.08
CA ALA A 111 -22.96 -0.04 5.95
C ALA A 111 -21.68 -0.91 5.88
N ALA A 112 -21.13 -1.28 7.05
CA ALA A 112 -20.05 -2.25 7.14
C ALA A 112 -20.48 -3.63 6.61
N LEU A 113 -21.68 -4.11 6.94
CA LEU A 113 -22.25 -5.36 6.41
C LEU A 113 -22.49 -5.27 4.89
N ASP A 114 -23.01 -4.14 4.40
CA ASP A 114 -23.21 -3.90 2.97
C ASP A 114 -21.88 -3.98 2.20
N THR A 115 -20.79 -3.46 2.78
CA THR A 115 -19.43 -3.55 2.20
C THR A 115 -18.97 -5.00 2.07
N VAL A 116 -19.24 -5.84 3.09
CA VAL A 116 -18.90 -7.27 3.06
C VAL A 116 -19.73 -8.02 2.01
N ASN A 117 -21.03 -7.73 1.92
CA ASN A 117 -21.90 -8.33 0.91
C ASN A 117 -21.45 -7.94 -0.51
N LEU A 118 -21.10 -6.67 -0.71
CA LEU A 118 -20.57 -6.20 -1.99
C LEU A 118 -19.24 -6.89 -2.36
N ALA A 119 -18.34 -7.10 -1.39
CA ALA A 119 -17.10 -7.83 -1.66
C ALA A 119 -17.36 -9.26 -2.15
N MET A 120 -18.40 -9.90 -1.60
CA MET A 120 -18.81 -11.24 -2.04
C MET A 120 -19.38 -11.24 -3.46
N GLU A 121 -20.20 -10.23 -3.81
CA GLU A 121 -20.75 -10.05 -5.15
C GLU A 121 -19.66 -9.76 -6.20
N MET A 122 -18.61 -9.03 -5.80
CA MET A 122 -17.53 -8.58 -6.68
C MET A 122 -16.30 -9.51 -6.71
N LYS A 123 -16.35 -10.67 -6.07
CA LYS A 123 -15.20 -11.59 -5.96
C LYS A 123 -14.59 -11.97 -7.32
N ASP A 124 -15.42 -12.14 -8.34
CA ASP A 124 -14.99 -12.54 -9.70
C ASP A 124 -14.50 -11.34 -10.53
N GLN A 125 -14.61 -10.12 -10.00
CA GLN A 125 -14.16 -8.87 -10.61
C GLN A 125 -12.84 -8.35 -10.00
N GLY A 126 -12.17 -9.17 -9.18
CA GLY A 126 -10.85 -8.86 -8.62
C GLY A 126 -10.86 -8.35 -7.18
N VAL A 127 -12.02 -8.29 -6.52
CA VAL A 127 -12.12 -8.07 -5.07
C VAL A 127 -11.77 -9.36 -4.32
N ILE A 128 -10.87 -9.29 -3.35
CA ILE A 128 -10.36 -10.49 -2.66
C ILE A 128 -10.34 -10.40 -1.13
N GLY A 129 -10.89 -9.32 -0.57
CA GLY A 129 -10.87 -9.16 0.88
C GLY A 129 -11.47 -7.85 1.34
N ILE A 130 -11.44 -7.68 2.65
CA ILE A 130 -11.93 -6.51 3.36
C ILE A 130 -10.80 -5.89 4.16
N ASP A 131 -10.85 -4.58 4.28
CA ASP A 131 -10.01 -3.78 5.16
C ASP A 131 -10.90 -3.04 6.21
N LEU A 132 -10.36 -2.76 7.39
CA LEU A 132 -10.96 -1.83 8.36
C LEU A 132 -9.97 -0.69 8.61
N SER A 133 -10.33 0.52 8.19
CA SER A 133 -9.46 1.69 8.17
C SER A 133 -10.23 2.97 8.49
N GLY A 134 -9.71 4.15 8.10
CA GLY A 134 -10.26 5.44 8.47
C GLY A 134 -9.70 5.96 9.79
N ASN A 135 -10.32 7.01 10.35
CA ASN A 135 -9.76 7.70 11.51
C ASN A 135 -9.74 6.79 12.75
N PRO A 136 -8.57 6.45 13.33
CA PRO A 136 -8.46 5.50 14.44
C PRO A 136 -9.05 6.01 15.76
N VAL A 137 -9.35 7.31 15.90
CA VAL A 137 -9.99 7.87 17.11
C VAL A 137 -11.52 7.92 17.03
N VAL A 138 -12.09 7.47 15.92
CA VAL A 138 -13.52 7.44 15.67
C VAL A 138 -13.98 5.98 15.57
N GLY A 139 -15.21 5.72 16.00
CA GLY A 139 -15.83 4.40 15.91
C GLY A 139 -15.53 3.50 17.10
N GLU A 140 -16.40 2.52 17.29
CA GLU A 140 -16.27 1.51 18.35
C GLU A 140 -16.16 0.13 17.72
N TRP A 141 -15.31 -0.74 18.28
CA TRP A 141 -15.01 -2.06 17.73
C TRP A 141 -16.29 -2.90 17.50
N GLU A 142 -17.23 -2.83 18.43
CA GLU A 142 -18.52 -3.53 18.40
C GLU A 142 -19.39 -3.15 17.19
N THR A 143 -19.13 -1.99 16.58
CA THR A 143 -19.84 -1.53 15.38
C THR A 143 -19.46 -2.37 14.17
N TYR A 144 -18.19 -2.76 14.05
CA TYR A 144 -17.65 -3.46 12.86
C TYR A 144 -17.54 -4.96 13.06
N LEU A 145 -17.45 -5.42 14.31
CA LEU A 145 -17.31 -6.84 14.64
C LEU A 145 -18.33 -7.73 13.91
N PRO A 146 -19.64 -7.41 13.83
CA PRO A 146 -20.60 -8.24 13.09
C PRO A 146 -20.26 -8.39 11.60
N ALA A 147 -19.77 -7.32 10.96
CA ALA A 147 -19.39 -7.36 9.56
C ALA A 147 -18.10 -8.18 9.35
N LEU A 148 -17.12 -8.04 10.24
CA LEU A 148 -15.87 -8.82 10.18
C LEU A 148 -16.10 -10.31 10.45
N GLU A 149 -17.02 -10.65 11.39
CA GLU A 149 -17.45 -12.03 11.62
C GLU A 149 -18.15 -12.60 10.39
N HIS A 150 -19.06 -11.83 9.77
CA HIS A 150 -19.73 -12.22 8.53
C HIS A 150 -18.73 -12.45 7.37
N ALA A 151 -17.72 -11.58 7.22
CA ALA A 151 -16.66 -11.77 6.23
C ALA A 151 -15.91 -13.09 6.45
N LYS A 152 -15.60 -13.42 7.72
CA LYS A 152 -14.96 -14.67 8.10
C LYS A 152 -15.84 -15.89 7.81
N GLU A 153 -17.14 -15.82 8.07
CA GLU A 153 -18.10 -16.88 7.75
C GLU A 153 -18.16 -17.17 6.23
N LEU A 154 -18.06 -16.11 5.41
CA LEU A 154 -17.98 -16.22 3.95
C LEU A 154 -16.60 -16.65 3.42
N GLY A 155 -15.60 -16.78 4.30
CA GLY A 155 -14.22 -17.10 3.93
C GLY A 155 -13.49 -15.96 3.21
N ILE A 156 -13.96 -14.72 3.38
CA ILE A 156 -13.35 -13.52 2.81
C ILE A 156 -12.20 -13.09 3.74
N PRO A 157 -10.95 -13.02 3.23
CA PRO A 157 -9.82 -12.52 4.00
C PRO A 157 -10.01 -11.07 4.48
N THR A 158 -9.53 -10.77 5.68
CA THR A 158 -9.64 -9.45 6.31
C THR A 158 -8.27 -8.92 6.72
N THR A 159 -8.02 -7.63 6.52
CA THR A 159 -6.92 -6.87 7.12
C THR A 159 -7.48 -5.73 7.98
N ILE A 160 -6.74 -5.30 9.00
CA ILE A 160 -7.23 -4.32 9.98
C ILE A 160 -6.12 -3.33 10.29
N HIS A 161 -6.41 -2.03 10.13
CA HIS A 161 -5.57 -0.97 10.68
C HIS A 161 -5.59 -1.03 12.20
N CYS A 162 -4.41 -1.21 12.80
CA CYS A 162 -4.23 -1.34 14.23
C CYS A 162 -2.93 -0.66 14.68
N GLY A 163 -2.96 0.02 15.82
CA GLY A 163 -1.78 0.65 16.41
C GLY A 163 -1.27 1.90 15.70
N GLU A 164 -2.10 2.59 14.91
CA GLU A 164 -1.72 3.76 14.10
C GLU A 164 -1.41 5.02 14.94
N MET A 165 -2.12 5.19 16.05
CA MET A 165 -1.91 6.30 16.98
C MET A 165 -1.07 5.85 18.16
N LYS A 166 -0.09 6.67 18.55
CA LYS A 166 0.47 6.57 19.89
C LYS A 166 -0.66 6.91 20.86
N LEU A 167 -0.90 6.02 21.82
CA LEU A 167 -1.80 6.32 22.93
C LEU A 167 -1.18 7.48 23.73
N GLU A 168 -1.60 8.71 23.43
CA GLU A 168 -1.37 9.83 24.34
C GLU A 168 -2.27 9.60 25.54
N LEU A 169 -1.61 9.36 26.68
CA LEU A 169 -2.23 9.14 27.98
C LEU A 169 -2.96 10.42 28.43
N SER A 170 -4.15 10.69 27.92
CA SER A 170 -5.13 11.53 28.61
C SER A 170 -6.08 10.61 29.37
N GLU A 171 -6.16 10.83 30.68
CA GLU A 171 -6.85 9.97 31.62
C GLU A 171 -8.36 10.11 31.48
N GLN A 172 -9.03 9.12 30.89
CA GLN A 172 -10.31 8.58 31.38
C GLN A 172 -10.77 7.40 30.47
N GLN A 173 -11.02 6.25 31.12
CA GLN A 173 -11.45 4.93 30.59
C GLN A 173 -10.33 3.93 30.15
N VAL A 174 -10.53 2.65 30.49
CA VAL A 174 -9.57 1.52 30.75
C VAL A 174 -9.96 0.31 29.85
N PRO A 175 -9.16 -0.75 29.49
CA PRO A 175 -7.81 -1.23 29.90
C PRO A 175 -6.81 -1.44 28.72
N ASN A 176 -5.48 -1.30 28.85
CA ASN A 176 -4.56 -2.35 29.33
C ASN A 176 -3.17 -1.72 29.57
N ARG A 177 -3.12 -0.77 30.51
CA ARG A 177 -1.95 0.08 30.75
C ARG A 177 -0.69 -0.70 31.13
N LYS A 178 -0.78 -1.84 31.80
CA LYS A 178 0.41 -2.56 32.30
C LYS A 178 1.18 -3.29 31.19
N GLU A 179 0.48 -3.88 30.23
CA GLU A 179 1.12 -4.57 29.10
C GLU A 179 1.72 -3.56 28.11
N ILE A 180 0.94 -2.52 27.77
CA ILE A 180 1.38 -1.45 26.88
C ILE A 180 2.55 -0.66 27.52
N GLN A 181 2.51 -0.38 28.84
CA GLN A 181 3.62 0.29 29.52
C GLN A 181 4.86 -0.61 29.60
N ALA A 182 4.73 -1.93 29.78
CA ALA A 182 5.88 -2.84 29.68
C ALA A 182 6.49 -2.88 28.27
N MET A 183 5.67 -2.81 27.22
CA MET A 183 6.12 -2.71 25.82
C MET A 183 6.76 -1.36 25.48
N LEU A 184 6.33 -0.27 26.14
CA LEU A 184 6.88 1.06 25.96
C LEU A 184 8.15 1.29 26.81
N ASP A 185 8.21 0.77 28.03
CA ASP A 185 9.39 0.80 28.92
C ASP A 185 10.55 -0.06 28.38
N PHE A 186 10.25 -1.02 27.51
CA PHE A 186 11.22 -1.77 26.71
C PHE A 186 11.91 -0.92 25.63
N CYS A 187 11.38 0.28 25.29
CA CYS A 187 11.96 1.22 24.32
C CYS A 187 12.21 0.64 22.89
N PRO A 188 11.19 0.14 22.18
CA PRO A 188 11.38 -0.58 20.92
C PRO A 188 11.64 0.32 19.68
N GLN A 189 12.61 -0.08 18.85
CA GLN A 189 12.87 0.39 17.49
C GLN A 189 11.89 -0.25 16.47
N ARG A 190 10.58 -0.23 16.76
CA ARG A 190 9.44 -0.89 16.07
C ARG A 190 9.72 -1.76 14.82
N LEU A 191 10.15 -1.22 13.67
CA LEU A 191 10.44 -2.05 12.48
C LEU A 191 11.67 -2.96 12.69
N ALA A 192 12.75 -2.42 13.25
CA ALA A 192 13.97 -3.19 13.52
C ALA A 192 13.71 -4.32 14.52
N ASP A 193 12.88 -4.10 15.54
CA ASP A 193 12.58 -5.14 16.52
C ASP A 193 11.73 -6.26 15.91
N LEU A 194 10.71 -5.92 15.13
CA LEU A 194 9.93 -6.90 14.39
C LEU A 194 10.80 -7.67 13.40
N TYR A 195 11.67 -6.97 12.66
CA TYR A 195 12.61 -7.59 11.74
C TYR A 195 13.62 -8.51 12.44
N ASN A 196 14.26 -8.05 13.52
CA ASN A 196 15.22 -8.81 14.31
C ASN A 196 14.58 -10.01 15.01
N ALA A 197 13.33 -9.86 15.46
CA ALA A 197 12.50 -10.94 16.00
C ALA A 197 12.01 -11.93 14.92
N LYS A 198 12.32 -11.67 13.65
CA LYS A 198 11.85 -12.44 12.48
C LYS A 198 10.31 -12.47 12.40
N HIS A 199 9.66 -11.40 12.86
CA HIS A 199 8.24 -11.23 12.70
C HIS A 199 7.91 -11.01 11.22
N PRO A 200 6.84 -11.61 10.69
CA PRO A 200 6.40 -11.38 9.32
C PRO A 200 6.10 -9.90 9.08
N LEU A 201 6.74 -9.28 8.09
CA LEU A 201 6.54 -7.87 7.75
C LEU A 201 6.66 -7.61 6.25
N SER A 202 5.95 -6.59 5.77
CA SER A 202 6.02 -6.08 4.40
C SER A 202 6.07 -4.56 4.42
N ILE A 203 6.94 -3.97 3.60
CA ILE A 203 7.06 -2.52 3.43
C ILE A 203 6.01 -2.07 2.42
N CYS A 204 5.25 -1.02 2.76
CA CYS A 204 4.12 -0.49 1.99
C CYS A 204 4.15 1.04 1.98
N THR A 205 3.46 1.67 1.03
CA THR A 205 3.44 3.15 0.90
C THR A 205 2.36 3.86 1.67
N ASP A 206 1.28 3.15 2.03
CA ASP A 206 0.07 3.74 2.62
C ASP A 206 -0.61 4.73 1.65
N ASP A 207 -0.29 6.02 1.73
CA ASP A 207 -0.81 7.06 0.84
C ASP A 207 0.31 7.70 0.00
N SER A 208 0.73 7.02 -1.07
CA SER A 208 1.89 7.45 -1.89
C SER A 208 1.79 8.89 -2.44
N GLY A 209 0.61 9.32 -2.89
CA GLY A 209 0.36 10.67 -3.37
C GLY A 209 0.30 11.70 -2.24
N LEU A 210 -0.34 11.35 -1.11
CA LEU A 210 -0.47 12.23 0.04
C LEU A 210 0.88 12.49 0.71
N PHE A 211 1.65 11.43 0.97
CA PHE A 211 2.96 11.50 1.62
C PHE A 211 4.08 11.88 0.66
N SER A 212 3.79 11.90 -0.64
CA SER A 212 4.80 12.09 -1.68
C SER A 212 5.93 11.09 -1.45
N THR A 213 5.62 9.81 -1.67
CA THR A 213 6.63 8.76 -1.60
C THR A 213 6.37 7.74 -2.70
N SER A 214 7.31 6.82 -2.87
CA SER A 214 7.15 5.65 -3.73
C SER A 214 7.58 4.42 -2.96
N LEU A 215 7.10 3.25 -3.39
CA LEU A 215 7.47 2.01 -2.71
C LEU A 215 8.99 1.80 -2.76
N SER A 216 9.66 2.21 -3.85
CA SER A 216 11.12 2.18 -3.94
C SER A 216 11.79 3.13 -2.94
N ASN A 217 11.22 4.30 -2.69
CA ASN A 217 11.71 5.22 -1.67
C ASN A 217 11.53 4.63 -0.26
N GLU A 218 10.40 3.97 0.04
CA GLU A 218 10.20 3.30 1.34
C GLU A 218 11.24 2.20 1.58
N TYR A 219 11.54 1.38 0.57
CA TYR A 219 12.61 0.38 0.66
C TYR A 219 13.98 1.03 0.88
N TYR A 220 14.27 2.14 0.19
CA TYR A 220 15.51 2.90 0.39
C TYR A 220 15.61 3.47 1.82
N LEU A 221 14.52 4.05 2.33
CA LEU A 221 14.47 4.60 3.69
C LEU A 221 14.72 3.51 4.73
N VAL A 222 14.10 2.34 4.58
CA VAL A 222 14.37 1.18 5.45
C VAL A 222 15.82 0.72 5.35
N ALA A 223 16.37 0.63 4.13
CA ALA A 223 17.77 0.25 3.90
C ALA A 223 18.74 1.19 4.62
N SER A 224 18.59 2.49 4.40
CA SER A 224 19.49 3.52 4.93
C SER A 224 19.33 3.70 6.44
N THR A 225 18.11 3.58 6.97
CA THR A 225 17.84 3.72 8.41
C THR A 225 18.40 2.55 9.22
N PHE A 226 18.22 1.32 8.73
CA PHE A 226 18.55 0.11 9.49
C PHE A 226 19.80 -0.63 9.00
N GLY A 227 20.48 -0.09 7.99
CA GLY A 227 21.69 -0.69 7.43
C GLY A 227 21.45 -2.03 6.72
N LEU A 228 20.25 -2.24 6.17
CA LEU A 228 19.93 -3.50 5.51
C LEU A 228 20.65 -3.64 4.17
N SER A 229 21.21 -4.82 3.93
CA SER A 229 21.83 -5.17 2.66
C SER A 229 20.79 -5.40 1.55
N LYS A 230 21.22 -5.33 0.28
CA LYS A 230 20.41 -5.69 -0.90
C LYS A 230 19.78 -7.08 -0.76
N THR A 231 20.52 -8.05 -0.22
CA THR A 231 20.04 -9.41 0.02
C THR A 231 18.91 -9.47 1.06
N GLU A 232 19.01 -8.66 2.13
CA GLU A 232 17.98 -8.59 3.16
C GLU A 232 16.70 -7.93 2.65
N LEU A 233 16.82 -6.81 1.93
CA LEU A 233 15.68 -6.17 1.27
C LEU A 233 15.01 -7.08 0.24
N PHE A 234 15.80 -7.83 -0.53
CA PHE A 234 15.27 -8.79 -1.48
C PHE A 234 14.42 -9.86 -0.79
N ARG A 235 14.89 -10.39 0.34
CA ARG A 235 14.14 -11.38 1.14
C ARG A 235 12.87 -10.78 1.74
N LEU A 236 12.91 -9.54 2.21
CA LEU A 236 11.71 -8.82 2.68
C LEU A 236 10.68 -8.66 1.56
N ALA A 237 11.10 -8.19 0.39
CA ALA A 237 10.22 -8.05 -0.78
C ALA A 237 9.64 -9.39 -1.24
N GLN A 238 10.45 -10.45 -1.27
CA GLN A 238 10.02 -11.79 -1.64
C GLN A 238 9.04 -12.37 -0.61
N GLY A 239 9.30 -12.17 0.68
CA GLY A 239 8.47 -12.67 1.78
C GLY A 239 7.05 -12.11 1.76
N ALA A 240 6.86 -10.89 1.25
CA ALA A 240 5.54 -10.27 1.11
C ALA A 240 4.57 -11.08 0.21
N VAL A 241 5.08 -11.93 -0.68
CA VAL A 241 4.24 -12.83 -1.51
C VAL A 241 3.38 -13.76 -0.64
N GLU A 242 3.86 -14.16 0.53
CA GLU A 242 3.14 -15.08 1.40
C GLU A 242 1.89 -14.45 2.03
N PHE A 243 1.87 -13.13 2.19
CA PHE A 243 0.76 -12.38 2.79
C PHE A 243 -0.32 -11.97 1.77
N VAL A 244 -0.08 -12.15 0.47
CA VAL A 244 -1.08 -11.84 -0.57
C VAL A 244 -2.32 -12.73 -0.39
N PHE A 245 -3.52 -12.16 -0.42
CA PHE A 245 -4.79 -12.91 -0.32
C PHE A 245 -5.18 -13.67 -1.61
N ALA A 246 -4.26 -13.81 -2.57
CA ALA A 246 -4.49 -14.49 -3.83
C ALA A 246 -4.25 -16.00 -3.73
N ASP A 247 -4.77 -16.74 -4.71
CA ASP A 247 -4.59 -18.18 -4.81
C ASP A 247 -3.12 -18.60 -5.02
N ASP A 248 -2.85 -19.89 -4.82
CA ASP A 248 -1.52 -20.48 -4.96
C ASP A 248 -0.94 -20.33 -6.37
N LYS A 249 -1.77 -20.21 -7.40
CA LYS A 249 -1.32 -20.04 -8.78
C LYS A 249 -0.74 -18.64 -8.98
N VAL A 250 -1.37 -17.61 -8.41
CA VAL A 250 -0.84 -16.24 -8.39
C VAL A 250 0.44 -16.20 -7.53
N LYS A 251 0.42 -16.74 -6.31
CA LYS A 251 1.63 -16.78 -5.45
C LYS A 251 2.80 -17.49 -6.12
N LYS A 252 2.57 -18.64 -6.76
CA LYS A 252 3.59 -19.36 -7.54
C LYS A 252 4.15 -18.50 -8.68
N SER A 253 3.28 -17.77 -9.38
CA SER A 253 3.70 -16.87 -10.46
C SER A 253 4.55 -15.71 -9.94
N LEU A 254 4.21 -15.15 -8.78
CA LEU A 254 4.99 -14.10 -8.12
C LEU A 254 6.36 -14.63 -7.63
N ARG A 255 6.40 -15.80 -6.98
CA ARG A 255 7.67 -16.44 -6.57
C ARG A 255 8.61 -16.62 -7.77
N ALA A 256 8.08 -17.07 -8.91
CA ALA A 256 8.87 -17.22 -10.13
C ALA A 256 9.40 -15.88 -10.68
N VAL A 257 8.73 -14.74 -10.42
CA VAL A 257 9.27 -13.41 -10.77
C VAL A 257 10.49 -13.10 -9.92
N PHE A 258 10.42 -13.32 -8.61
CA PHE A 258 11.55 -13.13 -7.71
C PHE A 258 12.72 -14.07 -8.04
N GLU A 259 12.45 -15.36 -8.31
CA GLU A 259 13.49 -16.33 -8.69
C GLU A 259 14.26 -15.90 -9.94
N ARG A 260 13.58 -15.34 -10.96
CA ARG A 260 14.24 -14.79 -12.15
C ARG A 260 15.09 -13.57 -11.83
N ALA A 261 14.55 -12.63 -11.05
CA ALA A 261 15.30 -11.43 -10.67
C ALA A 261 16.54 -11.75 -9.82
N ALA A 262 16.48 -12.77 -8.96
CA ALA A 262 17.63 -13.25 -8.20
C ALA A 262 18.72 -13.81 -9.13
N ALA A 263 18.34 -14.58 -10.16
CA ALA A 263 19.28 -15.13 -11.12
C ALA A 263 19.96 -14.05 -11.97
N GLU A 264 19.23 -13.00 -12.35
CA GLU A 264 19.77 -11.86 -13.10
C GLU A 264 20.76 -11.04 -12.26
N THR A 265 20.49 -10.87 -10.96
CA THR A 265 21.36 -10.13 -10.02
C THR A 265 22.66 -10.88 -9.69
N LEU A 266 22.67 -12.22 -9.77
CA LEU A 266 23.86 -13.05 -9.53
C LEU A 266 24.74 -13.23 -10.79
N ALA A 267 24.22 -12.87 -11.96
CA ALA A 267 24.91 -12.96 -13.25
C ALA A 267 25.62 -11.65 -13.66
N SER A 268 25.34 -10.55 -12.95
CA SER A 268 25.94 -9.21 -13.11
C SER A 268 27.03 -8.96 -12.07
#